data_AF-G9WQU8-F1
#
_entry.id   AF-G9WQU8-F1
#
_cell.length_a   1.000
_cell.length_b   1.000
_cell.length_c   1.000
_cell.angle_alpha   90.00
_cell.angle_beta   90.00
_cell.angle_gamma   90.00
#
_symmetry.space_group_name_H-M   'P 1'
#
loop_
_entity.id
_entity.type
_entity.pdbx_description
1 polymer ?
#
loop_
_entity_poly.entity_id
_entity_poly.type
_entity_poly.pdbx_seq_one_letter_code
_entity_poly.pdbx_strand_id
1 'polypeptide(L)'
;MALIALLILVVAAPAFIFFTTEGPGAKHAAIIISLAGGLIVGALAQYTRLCMVGGFRDMILFREPKLLIGFCMIFVTALIGNLALGKFNLGFVEQPVAHNDALWNFLGMLLAGFGCCLLGGCPLRQMVMAGEGNTDSAVTYLGLLVGAAFCHNFGLAASGKGPTPNGKVAVIIGLIVLFIIAAVNTFSKKESAGTERS
;
A
#
# COMPACT_ATOMS: atom_id res chain seq x y z
N MET A 1 -14.71 -12.06 10.36
CA MET A 1 -14.50 -12.17 11.83
C MET A 1 -13.46 -11.18 12.35
N ALA A 2 -12.18 -11.21 11.91
CA ALA A 2 -11.14 -10.31 12.43
C ALA A 2 -11.43 -8.79 12.25
N LEU A 3 -11.96 -8.37 11.10
CA LEU A 3 -12.35 -6.98 10.85
C LEU A 3 -13.54 -6.50 11.69
N ILE A 4 -14.47 -7.41 12.02
CA ILE A 4 -15.61 -7.13 12.89
C ILE A 4 -15.13 -7.01 14.34
N ALA A 5 -14.20 -7.88 14.76
CA ALA A 5 -13.53 -7.76 16.05
C ALA A 5 -12.74 -6.45 16.16
N LEU A 6 -12.07 -6.02 15.10
CA LEU A 6 -11.39 -4.72 15.04
C LEU A 6 -12.39 -3.55 15.14
N LEU A 7 -13.52 -3.62 14.44
CA LEU A 7 -14.58 -2.61 14.52
C LEU A 7 -15.16 -2.51 15.93
N ILE A 8 -15.39 -3.65 16.59
CA ILE A 8 -15.83 -3.71 17.99
C ILE A 8 -14.76 -3.11 18.91
N LEU A 9 -13.47 -3.42 18.69
CA LEU A 9 -12.36 -2.88 19.47
C LEU A 9 -12.22 -1.36 19.32
N VAL A 10 -12.42 -0.82 18.11
CA VAL A 10 -12.41 0.62 17.82
C VAL A 10 -13.58 1.33 18.51
N VAL A 11 -14.78 0.74 18.49
CA VAL A 11 -15.97 1.30 19.17
C VAL A 11 -15.86 1.18 20.69
N ALA A 12 -15.27 0.10 21.20
CA ALA A 12 -15.09 -0.13 22.63
C ALA A 12 -13.99 0.74 23.26
N ALA A 13 -13.13 1.38 22.45
CA ALA A 13 -12.04 2.27 22.85
C ALA A 13 -11.33 1.85 24.17
N PRO A 14 -10.79 0.61 24.25
CA PRO A 14 -10.09 0.18 25.45
C PRO A 14 -8.79 0.98 25.66
N ALA A 15 -8.32 1.09 26.90
CA ALA A 15 -7.17 1.90 27.33
C ALA A 15 -5.83 1.59 26.62
N PHE A 16 -5.77 0.55 25.79
CA PHE A 16 -4.62 0.17 24.97
C PHE A 16 -4.64 0.77 23.55
N ILE A 17 -5.75 1.39 23.10
CA ILE A 17 -5.81 2.14 21.84
C ILE A 17 -5.45 3.60 22.13
N PHE A 18 -4.19 3.95 21.89
CA PHE A 18 -3.75 5.34 21.92
C PHE A 18 -4.26 6.06 20.67
N PHE A 19 -5.36 6.82 20.80
CA PHE A 19 -5.76 7.76 19.77
C PHE A 19 -4.73 8.89 19.70
N THR A 20 -4.04 8.99 18.57
CA THR A 20 -3.03 10.03 18.37
C THR A 20 -3.72 11.39 18.32
N THR A 21 -3.28 12.33 19.16
CA THR A 21 -3.81 13.70 19.22
C THR A 21 -3.34 14.56 18.05
N GLU A 22 -2.24 14.20 17.39
CA GLU A 22 -1.69 14.90 16.21
C GLU A 22 -1.16 13.95 15.13
N GLY A 23 -1.42 14.27 13.86
CA GLY A 23 -0.93 13.51 12.69
C GLY A 23 -2.03 13.13 11.69
N PRO A 24 -1.69 12.50 10.55
CA PRO A 24 -2.68 12.09 9.54
C PRO A 24 -3.69 11.06 10.08
N GLY A 25 -3.31 10.26 11.10
CA GLY A 25 -4.21 9.33 11.78
C GLY A 25 -5.21 9.98 12.75
N ALA A 26 -4.98 11.22 13.18
CA ALA A 26 -5.89 11.99 14.03
C ALA A 26 -7.05 12.63 13.23
N LYS A 27 -6.92 12.72 11.90
CA LYS A 27 -7.95 13.23 10.99
C LYS A 27 -8.97 12.14 10.65
N HIS A 28 -9.69 11.65 11.65
CA HIS A 28 -10.80 10.72 11.43
C HIS A 28 -12.07 11.50 11.03
N ALA A 29 -12.64 11.17 9.87
CA ALA A 29 -14.01 11.55 9.57
C ALA A 29 -14.99 10.75 10.46
N ALA A 30 -16.26 11.15 10.51
CA ALA A 30 -17.28 10.41 11.24
C ALA A 30 -17.26 8.93 10.80
N ILE A 31 -17.18 8.01 11.76
CA ILE A 31 -16.97 6.56 11.55
C ILE A 31 -17.94 5.99 10.50
N ILE A 32 -19.19 6.44 10.52
CA ILE A 32 -20.24 6.01 9.58
C ILE A 32 -19.92 6.43 8.15
N ILE A 33 -19.42 7.66 7.94
CA ILE A 33 -19.07 8.18 6.62
C ILE A 33 -17.85 7.44 6.07
N SER A 34 -16.85 7.18 6.91
CA SER A 34 -15.68 6.38 6.53
C SER A 34 -16.03 4.94 6.19
N LEU A 35 -16.95 4.33 6.95
CA LEU A 35 -17.42 2.97 6.70
C LEU A 35 -18.22 2.87 5.39
N ALA A 36 -19.16 3.79 5.17
CA ALA A 36 -19.94 3.85 3.94
C ALA A 36 -19.03 4.10 2.73
N GLY A 37 -18.11 5.07 2.82
CA GLY A 37 -17.13 5.35 1.77
C GLY A 37 -16.22 4.15 1.48
N GLY A 38 -15.70 3.49 2.52
CA GLY A 38 -14.89 2.28 2.39
C GLY A 38 -15.64 1.12 1.72
N LEU A 39 -16.91 0.92 2.06
CA LEU A 39 -17.74 -0.13 1.45
C LEU A 39 -18.01 0.14 -0.03
N ILE A 40 -18.34 1.40 -0.39
CA ILE A 40 -18.57 1.79 -1.79
C ILE A 40 -17.29 1.65 -2.60
N VAL A 41 -16.17 2.20 -2.11
CA VAL A 41 -14.88 2.12 -2.81
C VAL A 41 -14.38 0.68 -2.89
N GLY A 42 -14.57 -0.12 -1.84
CA GLY A 42 -14.24 -1.54 -1.81
C GLY A 42 -15.04 -2.34 -2.84
N ALA A 43 -16.36 -2.12 -2.93
CA ALA A 43 -17.21 -2.77 -3.92
C ALA A 43 -16.82 -2.38 -5.35
N LEU A 44 -16.54 -1.10 -5.61
CA LEU A 44 -16.05 -0.63 -6.90
C LEU A 44 -14.67 -1.21 -7.25
N ALA A 45 -13.75 -1.26 -6.29
CA ALA A 45 -12.41 -1.83 -6.47
C ALA A 45 -12.47 -3.34 -6.75
N GLN A 46 -13.40 -4.05 -6.12
CA GLN A 46 -13.70 -5.46 -6.40
C GLN A 46 -14.24 -5.65 -7.81
N TYR A 47 -15.26 -4.88 -8.19
CA TYR A 47 -15.89 -4.95 -9.52
C TYR A 47 -14.91 -4.65 -10.65
N THR A 48 -14.11 -3.59 -10.50
CA THR A 48 -13.14 -3.15 -11.53
C THR A 48 -11.84 -3.96 -11.53
N ARG A 49 -11.61 -4.81 -10.54
CA ARG A 49 -10.35 -5.52 -10.30
C ARG A 49 -9.13 -4.58 -10.34
N LEU A 50 -9.28 -3.41 -9.70
CA LEU A 50 -8.30 -2.33 -9.77
C LEU A 50 -6.94 -2.78 -9.19
N CYS A 51 -5.89 -2.76 -10.02
CA CYS A 51 -4.52 -3.08 -9.60
C CYS A 51 -3.53 -2.19 -10.35
N MET A 52 -2.71 -1.42 -9.63
CA MET A 52 -1.75 -0.50 -10.25
C MET A 52 -0.68 -1.26 -11.03
N VAL A 53 -0.16 -2.35 -10.45
CA VAL A 53 0.81 -3.24 -11.11
C VAL A 53 0.20 -3.90 -12.35
N GLY A 54 -1.06 -4.34 -12.24
CA GLY A 54 -1.82 -4.90 -13.36
C GLY A 54 -2.04 -3.90 -14.48
N GLY A 55 -2.36 -2.64 -14.16
CA GLY A 55 -2.55 -1.58 -15.16
C GLY A 55 -1.29 -1.32 -16.01
N PHE A 56 -0.11 -1.29 -15.38
CA PHE A 56 1.15 -1.17 -16.11
C PHE A 56 1.47 -2.43 -16.93
N ARG A 57 1.27 -3.62 -16.37
CA ARG A 57 1.47 -4.89 -17.09
C ARG A 57 0.57 -4.97 -18.32
N ASP A 58 -0.71 -4.66 -18.17
CA ASP A 58 -1.71 -4.80 -19.22
C ASP A 58 -1.52 -3.75 -20.32
N MET A 59 -1.04 -2.56 -19.96
CA MET A 59 -0.60 -1.56 -20.94
C MET A 59 0.61 -2.03 -21.76
N ILE A 60 1.64 -2.59 -21.11
CA ILE A 60 2.88 -2.96 -21.78
C ILE A 60 2.70 -4.22 -22.63
N LEU A 61 2.04 -5.26 -22.08
CA LEU A 61 1.95 -6.56 -22.72
C LEU A 61 0.75 -6.68 -23.67
N PHE A 62 -0.42 -6.22 -23.22
CA PHE A 62 -1.69 -6.37 -23.96
C PHE A 62 -2.14 -5.09 -24.66
N ARG A 63 -1.45 -3.96 -24.43
CA ARG A 63 -1.84 -2.62 -24.92
C ARG A 63 -3.27 -2.24 -24.54
N GLU A 64 -3.74 -2.69 -23.38
CA GLU A 64 -5.06 -2.36 -22.86
C GLU A 64 -4.98 -1.27 -21.78
N PRO A 65 -5.32 0.00 -22.10
CA PRO A 65 -5.15 1.12 -21.17
C PRO A 65 -6.28 1.24 -20.14
N LYS A 66 -7.32 0.38 -20.19
CA LYS A 66 -8.57 0.54 -19.41
C LYS A 66 -8.32 0.73 -17.91
N LEU A 67 -7.46 -0.10 -17.32
CA LEU A 67 -7.11 -0.02 -15.90
C LEU A 67 -6.32 1.24 -15.56
N LEU A 68 -5.40 1.65 -16.44
CA LEU A 68 -4.60 2.87 -16.24
C LEU A 68 -5.47 4.13 -16.35
N ILE A 69 -6.43 4.16 -17.28
CA ILE A 69 -7.42 5.24 -17.39
C ILE A 69 -8.23 5.35 -16.11
N GLY A 70 -8.62 4.22 -15.49
CA GLY A 70 -9.27 4.21 -14.17
C GLY A 70 -8.45 4.93 -13.09
N PHE A 71 -7.14 4.66 -13.01
CA PHE A 71 -6.25 5.38 -12.07
C PHE A 71 -6.11 6.87 -12.41
N CYS A 72 -5.99 7.22 -13.69
CA CYS A 72 -5.95 8.62 -14.13
C CYS A 72 -7.24 9.35 -13.73
N MET A 73 -8.41 8.71 -13.86
CA MET A 73 -9.68 9.30 -13.44
C MET A 73 -9.73 9.52 -11.93
N ILE A 74 -9.26 8.58 -11.12
CA ILE A 74 -9.16 8.76 -9.66
C ILE A 74 -8.28 9.98 -9.34
N PHE A 75 -7.13 10.12 -10.01
CA PHE A 75 -6.24 11.26 -9.82
C PHE A 75 -6.90 12.59 -10.22
N VAL A 76 -7.56 12.65 -11.37
CA VAL A 76 -8.26 13.85 -11.86
C VAL A 76 -9.41 14.24 -10.92
N THR A 77 -10.23 13.28 -10.49
CA THR A 77 -11.31 13.53 -9.54
C THR A 77 -10.77 14.03 -8.19
N ALA A 78 -9.68 13.46 -7.69
CA ALA A 78 -9.03 13.92 -6.47
C ALA A 78 -8.44 15.33 -6.63
N LEU A 79 -7.86 15.65 -7.79
CA LEU A 79 -7.32 16.97 -8.09
C LEU A 79 -8.42 18.04 -8.12
N ILE A 80 -9.51 17.77 -8.84
CA ILE A 80 -10.67 18.67 -8.90
C ILE A 80 -11.28 18.85 -7.52
N GLY A 81 -11.43 17.77 -6.74
CA GLY A 81 -11.94 17.83 -5.38
C GLY A 81 -11.06 18.70 -4.47
N ASN A 82 -9.74 18.55 -4.53
CA ASN A 82 -8.81 19.36 -3.75
C ASN A 82 -8.81 20.84 -4.18
N LEU A 83 -8.98 21.11 -5.48
CA LEU A 83 -9.07 22.47 -6.01
C LEU A 83 -10.39 23.15 -5.57
N ALA A 84 -11.51 22.45 -5.66
CA ALA A 84 -12.81 22.94 -5.21
C ALA A 84 -12.87 23.21 -3.69
N LEU A 85 -12.14 22.40 -2.90
CA LEU A 85 -12.02 22.58 -1.45
C LEU A 85 -10.95 23.61 -1.04
N GLY A 86 -10.25 24.23 -2.00
CA GLY A 86 -9.20 25.22 -1.74
C GLY A 86 -7.97 24.65 -1.00
N LYS A 87 -7.80 23.32 -0.97
CA LYS A 87 -6.69 22.62 -0.28
C LYS A 87 -5.53 22.27 -1.21
N PHE A 88 -5.52 22.84 -2.41
CA PHE A 88 -4.53 22.56 -3.42
C PHE A 88 -3.26 23.38 -3.19
N ASN A 89 -2.24 22.75 -2.62
CA ASN A 89 -0.89 23.30 -2.49
C ASN A 89 0.02 22.69 -3.56
N LEU A 90 0.44 23.51 -4.52
CA LEU A 90 1.43 23.15 -5.55
C LEU A 90 2.83 23.13 -4.94
N GLY A 91 3.27 21.96 -4.50
CA GLY A 91 4.62 21.76 -4.01
C GLY A 91 4.80 20.44 -3.26
N PHE A 92 6.03 19.94 -3.20
CA PHE A 92 6.43 18.81 -2.35
C PHE A 92 6.81 19.26 -0.92
N VAL A 93 6.86 20.56 -0.69
CA VAL A 93 7.16 21.21 0.60
C VAL A 93 5.83 21.39 1.35
N GLU A 94 5.78 21.01 2.62
CA GLU A 94 4.60 21.09 3.52
C GLU A 94 3.41 20.15 3.20
N GLN A 95 3.57 19.15 2.33
CA GLN A 95 2.55 18.11 2.16
C GLN A 95 2.67 17.00 3.23
N PRO A 96 1.55 16.48 3.78
CA PRO A 96 1.60 15.39 4.75
C PRO A 96 2.32 14.19 4.17
N VAL A 97 3.33 13.66 4.89
CA VAL A 97 4.11 12.46 4.53
C VAL A 97 5.08 12.65 3.34
N ALA A 98 4.96 13.71 2.54
CA ALA A 98 5.88 13.98 1.43
C ALA A 98 7.15 14.70 1.90
N HIS A 99 8.30 14.26 1.41
CA HIS A 99 9.58 14.93 1.61
C HIS A 99 10.28 15.20 0.28
N ASN A 100 11.16 16.21 0.24
CA ASN A 100 11.89 16.58 -0.98
C ASN A 100 13.05 15.63 -1.35
N ASP A 101 13.42 14.69 -0.47
CA ASP A 101 14.47 13.71 -0.77
C ASP A 101 14.01 12.72 -1.85
N ALA A 102 14.19 13.09 -3.12
CA ALA A 102 13.76 12.32 -4.28
C ALA A 102 14.37 10.91 -4.33
N LEU A 103 15.63 10.77 -3.92
CA LEU A 103 16.32 9.47 -3.91
C LEU A 103 15.64 8.46 -2.97
N TRP A 104 15.32 8.89 -1.75
CA TRP A 104 14.71 8.02 -0.75
C TRP A 104 13.22 7.75 -1.03
N ASN A 105 12.52 8.70 -1.65
CA ASN A 105 11.19 8.48 -2.19
C ASN A 105 11.21 7.38 -3.27
N PHE A 106 12.14 7.49 -4.21
CA PHE A 106 12.29 6.52 -5.29
C PHE A 106 12.66 5.14 -4.74
N LEU A 107 13.67 5.04 -3.87
CA LEU A 107 14.09 3.76 -3.30
C LEU A 107 13.03 3.12 -2.40
N GLY A 108 12.29 3.93 -1.63
CA GLY A 108 11.17 3.44 -0.81
C GLY A 108 10.03 2.90 -1.67
N MET A 109 9.65 3.61 -2.74
CA MET A 109 8.63 3.13 -3.68
C MET A 109 9.11 1.97 -4.55
N LEU A 110 10.40 1.90 -4.86
CA LEU A 110 11.02 0.76 -5.51
C LEU A 110 10.91 -0.49 -4.64
N LEU A 111 11.24 -0.39 -3.34
CA LEU A 111 11.09 -1.47 -2.39
C LEU A 111 9.63 -1.94 -2.30
N ALA A 112 8.69 -1.01 -2.15
CA ALA A 112 7.26 -1.32 -2.07
C ALA A 112 6.76 -1.99 -3.35
N GLY A 113 7.12 -1.44 -4.52
CA GLY A 113 6.76 -2.00 -5.83
C GLY A 113 7.35 -3.38 -6.05
N PHE A 114 8.63 -3.58 -5.72
CA PHE A 114 9.31 -4.86 -5.86
C PHE A 114 8.70 -5.94 -4.96
N GLY A 115 8.37 -5.59 -3.71
CA GLY A 115 7.64 -6.47 -2.80
C GLY A 115 6.25 -6.83 -3.34
N CYS A 116 5.49 -5.85 -3.85
CA CYS A 116 4.18 -6.10 -4.45
C CYS A 116 4.24 -6.99 -5.69
N CYS A 117 5.31 -6.91 -6.48
CA CYS A 117 5.54 -7.80 -7.62
C CYS A 117 5.77 -9.25 -7.16
N LEU A 118 6.55 -9.47 -6.09
CA LEU A 118 6.79 -10.80 -5.53
C LEU A 118 5.52 -11.39 -4.89
N LEU A 119 4.69 -10.55 -4.27
CA LEU A 119 3.43 -10.96 -3.63
C LEU A 119 2.27 -11.15 -4.63
N GLY A 120 2.44 -10.78 -5.89
CA GLY A 120 1.41 -10.94 -6.93
C GLY A 120 0.26 -9.92 -6.88
N GLY A 121 0.43 -8.79 -6.18
CA GLY A 121 -0.62 -7.76 -6.09
C GLY A 121 -0.22 -6.53 -5.28
N CYS A 122 -0.82 -5.38 -5.58
CA CYS A 122 -0.65 -4.17 -4.77
C CYS A 122 -1.46 -4.24 -3.44
N PRO A 123 -1.18 -3.38 -2.45
CA PRO A 123 -1.83 -3.47 -1.13
C PRO A 123 -3.35 -3.43 -1.20
N LEU A 124 -3.91 -2.60 -2.09
CA LEU A 124 -5.36 -2.54 -2.32
C LEU A 124 -5.90 -3.86 -2.89
N ARG A 125 -5.20 -4.46 -3.87
CA ARG A 125 -5.65 -5.73 -4.47
C ARG A 125 -5.57 -6.88 -3.48
N GLN A 126 -4.53 -6.93 -2.63
CA GLN A 126 -4.41 -7.94 -1.57
C GLN A 126 -5.55 -7.81 -0.55
N MET A 127 -5.91 -6.57 -0.18
CA MET A 127 -7.05 -6.32 0.72
C MET A 127 -8.38 -6.78 0.11
N VAL A 128 -8.63 -6.47 -1.17
CA VAL A 128 -9.84 -6.91 -1.88
C VAL A 128 -9.89 -8.44 -2.03
N MET A 129 -8.78 -9.07 -2.44
CA MET A 129 -8.70 -10.53 -2.58
C MET A 129 -8.87 -11.27 -1.24
N ALA A 130 -8.37 -10.69 -0.14
CA ALA A 130 -8.65 -11.18 1.20
C ALA A 130 -10.16 -11.12 1.51
N GLY A 131 -10.86 -10.08 1.05
CA GLY A 131 -12.32 -9.96 1.13
C GLY A 131 -13.09 -10.92 0.23
N GLU A 132 -12.51 -11.33 -0.91
CA GLU A 132 -13.04 -12.37 -1.81
C GLU A 132 -12.86 -13.79 -1.25
N GLY A 133 -12.15 -13.96 -0.13
CA GLY A 133 -11.91 -15.26 0.52
C GLY A 133 -10.56 -15.90 0.20
N ASN A 134 -9.63 -15.19 -0.43
CA ASN A 134 -8.28 -15.70 -0.65
C ASN A 134 -7.44 -15.62 0.65
N THR A 135 -7.09 -16.77 1.20
CA THR A 135 -6.31 -16.89 2.44
C THR A 135 -4.87 -16.40 2.29
N ASP A 136 -4.23 -16.61 1.12
CA ASP A 136 -2.85 -16.18 0.88
C ASP A 136 -2.76 -14.65 0.84
N SER A 137 -3.75 -14.01 0.20
CA SER A 137 -3.90 -12.55 0.22
C SER A 137 -4.21 -12.00 1.60
N ALA A 138 -4.97 -12.73 2.42
CA ALA A 138 -5.26 -12.33 3.80
C ALA A 138 -3.99 -12.32 4.66
N VAL A 139 -3.16 -13.37 4.58
CA VAL A 139 -1.87 -13.42 5.30
C VAL A 139 -0.92 -12.32 4.80
N THR A 140 -0.87 -12.10 3.48
CA THR A 140 -0.08 -11.03 2.88
C THR A 140 -0.48 -9.65 3.38
N TYR A 141 -1.79 -9.37 3.42
CA TYR A 141 -2.31 -8.09 3.91
C TYR A 141 -2.05 -7.90 5.41
N LEU A 142 -2.17 -8.95 6.22
CA LEU A 142 -1.79 -8.91 7.64
C LEU A 142 -0.29 -8.60 7.82
N GLY A 143 0.58 -9.20 6.99
CA GLY A 143 2.00 -8.87 6.98
C GLY A 143 2.28 -7.41 6.65
N LEU A 144 1.59 -6.86 5.64
CA LEU A 144 1.68 -5.44 5.27
C LEU A 144 1.17 -4.53 6.41
N LEU A 145 0.08 -4.89 7.07
CA LEU A 145 -0.50 -4.15 8.19
C LEU A 145 0.45 -4.11 9.39
N VAL A 146 0.97 -5.27 9.79
CA VAL A 146 1.93 -5.39 10.90
C VAL A 146 3.21 -4.63 10.55
N GLY A 147 3.75 -4.81 9.34
CA GLY A 147 4.93 -4.07 8.87
C GLY A 147 4.73 -2.55 8.93
N ALA A 148 3.58 -2.05 8.48
CA ALA A 148 3.25 -0.62 8.58
C ALA A 148 3.20 -0.16 10.05
N ALA A 149 2.58 -0.94 10.94
CA ALA A 149 2.55 -0.64 12.37
C ALA A 149 3.96 -0.59 12.97
N PHE A 150 4.85 -1.52 12.62
CA PHE A 150 6.25 -1.48 13.04
C PHE A 150 6.95 -0.21 12.53
N CYS A 151 6.78 0.14 11.25
CA CYS A 151 7.41 1.34 10.68
C CYS A 151 6.99 2.64 11.39
N HIS A 152 5.72 2.74 11.78
CA HIS A 152 5.20 3.92 12.48
C HIS A 152 5.57 3.93 13.98
N ASN A 153 5.57 2.79 14.68
CA ASN A 153 5.90 2.73 16.10
C ASN A 153 7.40 2.88 16.39
N PHE A 154 8.26 2.40 15.49
CA PHE A 154 9.72 2.46 15.65
C PHE A 154 10.35 3.68 14.96
N GLY A 155 9.55 4.64 14.47
CA GLY A 155 10.05 5.88 13.85
C GLY A 155 10.84 5.66 12.55
N LEU A 156 10.56 4.56 11.84
CA LEU A 156 11.15 4.27 10.53
C LEU A 156 10.38 4.98 9.41
N ALA A 157 9.14 5.41 9.67
CA ALA A 157 8.32 6.15 8.75
C ALA A 157 8.92 7.54 8.46
N ALA A 158 8.98 7.90 7.18
CA ALA A 158 9.39 9.23 6.76
C ALA A 158 8.28 10.26 7.06
N SER A 159 8.68 11.51 7.28
CA SER A 159 7.76 12.62 7.54
C SER A 159 8.11 13.82 6.66
N GLY A 160 7.32 14.90 6.74
CA GLY A 160 7.63 16.16 6.02
C GLY A 160 8.99 16.77 6.37
N LYS A 161 9.63 16.33 7.46
CA LYS A 161 11.00 16.73 7.85
C LYS A 161 12.10 15.91 7.15
N GLY A 162 11.74 14.90 6.36
CA GLY A 162 12.66 13.99 5.68
C GLY A 162 12.65 12.55 6.23
N PRO A 163 13.33 11.63 5.53
CA PRO A 163 13.50 10.23 5.94
C PRO A 163 14.43 10.12 7.15
N THR A 164 14.03 9.33 8.15
CA THR A 164 14.86 9.09 9.34
C THR A 164 16.11 8.29 8.98
N PRO A 165 17.25 8.48 9.68
CA PRO A 165 18.47 7.71 9.45
C PRO A 165 18.23 6.19 9.51
N ASN A 166 17.38 5.75 10.45
CA ASN A 166 16.99 4.34 10.57
C ASN A 166 16.10 3.88 9.42
N GLY A 167 15.19 4.73 8.92
CA GLY A 167 14.38 4.44 7.74
C GLY A 167 15.21 4.23 6.47
N LYS A 168 16.29 5.01 6.30
CA LYS A 168 17.26 4.83 5.19
C LYS A 168 17.90 3.45 5.22
N VAL A 169 18.36 3.01 6.39
CA VAL A 169 18.96 1.68 6.59
C VAL A 169 17.93 0.58 6.34
N ALA A 170 16.70 0.75 6.84
CA ALA A 170 15.62 -0.22 6.62
C ALA A 170 15.29 -0.43 5.14
N VAL A 171 15.29 0.63 4.33
CA VAL A 171 15.06 0.52 2.87
C VAL A 171 16.16 -0.30 2.19
N ILE A 172 17.43 -0.06 2.54
CA ILE A 172 18.56 -0.81 1.98
C ILE A 172 18.47 -2.29 2.36
N ILE A 173 18.26 -2.59 3.65
CA ILE A 173 18.12 -3.97 4.13
C ILE A 173 16.93 -4.66 3.44
N GLY A 174 15.79 -3.96 3.33
CA GLY A 174 14.61 -4.48 2.65
C GLY A 174 14.90 -4.84 1.19
N LEU A 175 15.63 -3.99 0.46
CA LEU A 175 15.98 -4.26 -0.93
C LEU A 175 16.88 -5.49 -1.02
N ILE A 176 17.91 -5.60 -0.17
CA ILE A 176 18.81 -6.76 -0.15
C ILE A 176 18.02 -8.05 0.11
N VAL A 177 17.15 -8.05 1.13
CA VAL A 177 16.34 -9.23 1.49
C VAL A 177 15.42 -9.62 0.34
N LEU A 178 14.71 -8.67 -0.28
CA LEU A 178 13.85 -8.99 -1.42
C LEU A 178 14.66 -9.49 -2.62
N PHE A 179 15.85 -8.94 -2.87
CA PHE A 179 16.71 -9.43 -3.95
C PHE A 179 17.16 -10.86 -3.71
N ILE A 180 17.54 -11.21 -2.48
CA ILE A 180 17.89 -12.58 -2.10
C ILE A 180 16.70 -13.51 -2.30
N ILE A 181 15.51 -13.13 -1.81
CA ILE A 181 14.29 -13.93 -1.99
C ILE A 181 13.96 -14.12 -3.48
N ALA A 182 14.06 -13.06 -4.28
CA ALA A 182 13.83 -13.12 -5.72
C ALA A 182 14.84 -14.03 -6.43
N ALA A 183 16.13 -13.94 -6.07
CA ALA A 183 17.18 -14.78 -6.61
C ALA A 183 16.93 -16.25 -6.25
N VAL A 184 16.73 -16.57 -4.98
CA VAL A 184 16.46 -17.95 -4.52
C VAL A 184 15.23 -18.53 -5.23
N ASN A 185 14.11 -17.81 -5.26
CA ASN A 185 12.90 -18.28 -5.94
C ASN A 185 13.09 -18.49 -7.45
N THR A 186 13.93 -17.67 -8.09
CA THR A 186 14.20 -17.81 -9.53
C THR A 186 15.14 -18.98 -9.82
N PHE A 187 16.22 -19.14 -9.04
CA PHE A 187 17.22 -20.17 -9.25
C PHE A 187 16.75 -21.55 -8.77
N SER A 188 16.08 -21.66 -7.62
CA SER A 188 15.50 -22.93 -7.15
C SER A 188 14.46 -23.48 -8.14
N LYS A 189 13.64 -22.61 -8.75
CA LYS A 189 12.65 -23.02 -9.75
C LYS A 189 13.28 -23.53 -11.05
N LYS A 190 14.47 -23.02 -11.40
CA LYS A 190 15.25 -23.49 -12.56
C LYS A 190 15.83 -24.89 -12.31
N GLU A 191 16.16 -25.21 -11.06
CA GLU A 191 16.66 -26.53 -10.64
C GLU A 191 15.55 -27.59 -10.64
N SER A 192 14.34 -27.24 -10.19
CA SER A 192 13.16 -28.13 -10.27
C SER A 192 12.73 -28.41 -11.71
N ALA A 193 12.71 -27.38 -12.57
CA ALA A 193 12.33 -27.52 -13.98
C ALA A 193 13.40 -28.24 -14.83
N GLY A 194 14.65 -28.30 -14.35
CA GLY A 194 15.73 -29.10 -14.95
C GLY A 194 15.66 -30.58 -14.59
N THR A 195 15.10 -30.91 -13.42
CA THR A 195 14.98 -32.29 -12.91
C THR A 195 13.75 -33.01 -13.50
N GLU A 196 12.67 -32.30 -13.84
CA GLU A 196 11.50 -32.89 -14.53
C GLU A 196 11.71 -33.14 -16.03
N ARG A 197 12.86 -32.72 -16.59
CA ARG A 197 13.19 -32.89 -18.02
C ARG A 197 14.28 -33.93 -18.30
N SER A 198 14.78 -34.61 -17.27
CA SER A 198 15.76 -35.72 -17.39
C SER A 198 15.10 -37.07 -17.20
#